data_AF-A0A9Q3Q256-F1
#
_entry.id   AF-A0A9Q3Q256-F1
#
_cell.length_a   1.000
_cell.length_b   1.000
_cell.length_c   1.000
_cell.angle_alpha   90.00
_cell.angle_beta   90.00
_cell.angle_gamma   90.00
#
_symmetry.space_group_name_H-M   'P 1'
#
loop_
_entity.id
_entity.type
_entity.pdbx_description
1 polymer ?
#
loop_
_entity_poly.entity_id
_entity_poly.type
_entity_poly.pdbx_seq_one_letter_code
_entity_poly.pdbx_strand_id
1 'polypeptide(L)'
;MELVDYIDGLFIDVPIIEDYWITARLNTAFKGHTSIWYTEMKEINGRRKWPWWKSQIIQQYSNETWIWQKTMSFHHDKYYVDKGPYELFLRLSKRLKAIDPQMNIQMRNHKLLKQLPGELENAVKCRCNQNSTLDDIANTLQDIRKRTNIGNSPHIRAVVSERNNLSGYS
;
A
#
# COMPACT_ATOMS: atom_id res chain seq x y z
N MET A 1 -4.54 -7.86 -3.91
CA MET A 1 -5.16 -6.62 -4.43
C MET A 1 -4.44 -6.09 -5.66
N GLU A 2 -3.11 -6.18 -5.77
CA GLU A 2 -2.38 -5.78 -7.01
C GLU A 2 -2.91 -6.42 -8.31
N LEU A 3 -3.37 -7.69 -8.29
CA LEU A 3 -4.01 -8.32 -9.45
C LEU A 3 -5.35 -7.66 -9.82
N VAL A 4 -6.15 -7.28 -8.83
CA VAL A 4 -7.44 -6.62 -9.03
C VAL A 4 -7.22 -5.19 -9.54
N ASP A 5 -6.28 -4.46 -8.93
CA ASP A 5 -5.88 -3.11 -9.38
C ASP A 5 -5.30 -3.14 -10.81
N TYR A 6 -4.53 -4.18 -11.16
CA TYR A 6 -4.01 -4.38 -12.52
C TYR A 6 -5.12 -4.63 -13.53
N ILE A 7 -6.07 -5.52 -13.23
CA ILE A 7 -7.20 -5.80 -14.12
C ILE A 7 -8.13 -4.59 -14.24
N ASP A 8 -8.37 -3.85 -13.16
CA ASP A 8 -9.11 -2.59 -13.22
C ASP A 8 -8.40 -1.55 -14.09
N GLY A 9 -7.06 -1.48 -14.04
CA GLY A 9 -6.26 -0.63 -14.94
C GLY A 9 -6.48 -0.98 -16.41
N LEU A 10 -6.54 -2.27 -16.75
CA LEU A 10 -6.83 -2.70 -18.13
C LEU A 10 -8.20 -2.23 -18.63
N PHE A 11 -9.21 -2.16 -17.76
CA PHE A 11 -10.53 -1.61 -18.12
C PHE A 11 -10.51 -0.10 -18.37
N ILE A 12 -9.64 0.63 -17.68
CA ILE A 12 -9.48 2.08 -17.88
C ILE A 12 -8.80 2.35 -19.22
N ASP A 13 -7.78 1.56 -19.56
CA ASP A 13 -6.97 1.77 -20.76
C ASP A 13 -7.63 1.19 -22.02
N VAL A 14 -8.49 0.17 -21.88
CA VAL A 14 -9.14 -0.52 -23.01
C VAL A 14 -10.64 -0.72 -22.73
N PRO A 15 -11.51 0.21 -23.17
CA PRO A 15 -12.94 0.17 -22.86
C PRO A 15 -13.73 -0.95 -23.58
N ILE A 16 -13.09 -1.72 -24.47
CA ILE A 16 -13.72 -2.78 -25.29
C ILE A 16 -13.37 -4.19 -24.78
N ILE A 17 -12.71 -4.34 -23.62
CA ILE A 17 -12.39 -5.68 -23.11
C ILE A 17 -13.67 -6.42 -22.75
N GLU A 18 -13.96 -7.47 -23.52
CA GLU A 18 -15.03 -8.41 -23.19
C GLU A 18 -14.66 -9.26 -21.95
N ASP A 19 -15.64 -9.56 -21.10
CA ASP A 19 -15.51 -10.37 -19.88
C ASP A 19 -14.83 -11.75 -20.12
N TYR A 20 -14.90 -12.27 -21.36
CA TYR A 20 -14.25 -13.49 -21.78
C TYR A 20 -12.71 -13.42 -21.69
N TRP A 21 -12.12 -12.29 -22.09
CA TRP A 21 -10.66 -12.11 -22.04
C TRP A 21 -10.14 -12.10 -20.61
N ILE A 22 -10.93 -11.57 -19.68
CA ILE A 22 -10.57 -11.52 -18.25
C ILE A 22 -10.63 -12.90 -17.64
N THR A 23 -11.68 -13.67 -17.92
CA THR A 23 -11.76 -15.07 -17.44
C THR A 23 -10.64 -15.95 -18.01
N ALA A 24 -10.20 -15.70 -19.25
CA ALA A 24 -9.01 -16.35 -19.81
C ALA A 24 -7.71 -15.88 -19.12
N ARG A 25 -7.60 -14.60 -18.79
CA ARG A 25 -6.41 -14.05 -18.12
C ARG A 25 -6.29 -14.49 -16.67
N LEU A 26 -7.40 -14.61 -15.95
CA LEU A 26 -7.46 -15.11 -14.57
C LEU A 26 -6.92 -16.54 -14.46
N ASN A 27 -7.22 -17.40 -15.43
CA ASN A 27 -6.63 -18.74 -15.52
C ASN A 27 -5.10 -18.71 -15.55
N THR A 28 -4.49 -17.72 -16.22
CA THR A 28 -3.03 -17.58 -16.29
C THR A 28 -2.42 -16.84 -15.10
N ALA A 29 -3.21 -16.01 -14.42
CA ALA A 29 -2.76 -15.17 -13.31
C ALA A 29 -2.75 -15.93 -11.98
N PHE A 30 -3.74 -16.80 -11.76
CA PHE A 30 -3.79 -17.65 -10.57
C PHE A 30 -2.80 -18.82 -10.69
N LYS A 31 -2.11 -19.11 -9.59
CA LYS A 31 -1.12 -20.20 -9.50
C LYS A 31 -1.32 -20.99 -8.21
N GLY A 32 -1.02 -22.29 -8.26
CA GLY A 32 -1.13 -23.19 -7.12
C GLY A 32 -2.57 -23.24 -6.56
N HIS A 33 -2.70 -23.12 -5.24
CA HIS A 33 -3.99 -23.18 -4.53
C HIS A 33 -5.03 -22.15 -5.04
N THR A 34 -4.58 -20.99 -5.53
CA THR A 34 -5.50 -19.97 -6.08
C THR A 34 -6.10 -20.38 -7.42
N SER A 35 -5.38 -21.19 -8.20
CA SER A 35 -5.88 -21.71 -9.48
C SER A 35 -6.94 -22.79 -9.26
N ILE A 36 -6.76 -23.64 -8.25
CA ILE A 36 -7.72 -24.70 -7.90
C ILE A 36 -9.05 -24.07 -7.50
N TRP A 37 -9.01 -23.12 -6.56
CA TRP A 37 -10.19 -22.36 -6.14
C TRP A 37 -10.90 -21.68 -7.32
N TYR A 38 -10.15 -21.06 -8.24
CA TYR A 38 -10.73 -20.39 -9.40
C TYR A 38 -11.45 -21.37 -10.34
N THR A 39 -10.84 -22.54 -10.60
CA THR A 39 -11.44 -23.59 -11.44
C THR A 39 -12.73 -24.12 -10.82
N GLU A 40 -12.72 -24.46 -9.53
CA GLU A 40 -13.90 -24.95 -8.80
C GLU A 40 -15.03 -23.91 -8.81
N MET A 41 -14.71 -22.64 -8.51
CA MET A 41 -15.69 -21.56 -8.53
C MET A 41 -16.29 -21.33 -9.92
N LYS A 42 -15.48 -21.51 -10.98
CA LYS A 42 -15.91 -21.35 -12.37
C LYS A 42 -16.79 -22.51 -12.84
N GLU A 43 -16.52 -23.73 -12.39
CA GLU A 43 -17.36 -24.90 -12.66
C GLU A 43 -18.75 -24.75 -12.01
N ILE A 44 -18.80 -24.24 -10.78
CA ILE A 44 -20.06 -24.07 -10.04
C ILE A 44 -20.88 -22.89 -10.58
N ASN A 45 -20.25 -21.74 -10.83
CA ASN A 45 -20.97 -20.48 -11.11
C ASN A 45 -20.98 -20.08 -12.60
N GLY A 46 -20.28 -20.82 -13.44
CA GLY A 46 -20.16 -20.57 -14.87
C GLY A 46 -19.37 -19.30 -15.20
N ARG A 47 -19.61 -18.76 -16.40
CA ARG A 47 -18.98 -17.53 -16.87
C ARG A 47 -19.73 -16.31 -16.33
N ARG A 48 -19.14 -15.65 -15.33
CA ARG A 48 -19.65 -14.39 -14.75
C ARG A 48 -18.82 -13.18 -15.21
N LYS A 49 -19.41 -11.99 -15.10
CA LYS A 49 -18.76 -10.71 -15.43
C LYS A 49 -17.67 -10.34 -14.43
N TRP A 50 -16.73 -9.49 -14.82
CA TRP A 50 -15.62 -9.06 -13.97
C TRP A 50 -16.04 -8.50 -12.60
N PRO A 51 -17.07 -7.63 -12.46
CA PRO A 51 -17.46 -7.10 -11.15
C PRO A 51 -17.82 -8.19 -10.13
N TRP A 52 -18.41 -9.29 -10.59
CA TRP A 52 -18.72 -10.44 -9.74
C TRP A 52 -17.47 -11.23 -9.37
N TRP A 53 -16.57 -11.48 -10.33
CA TRP A 53 -15.30 -12.15 -10.03
C TRP A 53 -14.44 -11.34 -9.06
N LYS A 54 -14.40 -10.02 -9.24
CA LYS A 54 -13.73 -9.09 -8.34
C LYS A 54 -14.27 -9.20 -6.91
N SER A 55 -15.59 -9.24 -6.73
CA SER A 55 -16.17 -9.37 -5.38
C SER A 55 -15.82 -10.72 -4.74
N GLN A 56 -15.87 -11.82 -5.49
CA GLN A 56 -15.49 -13.14 -4.99
C GLN A 56 -14.00 -13.26 -4.64
N ILE A 57 -13.11 -12.68 -5.46
CA ILE A 57 -11.67 -12.64 -5.19
C ILE A 57 -11.40 -11.84 -3.92
N ILE A 58 -12.06 -10.68 -3.78
CA ILE A 58 -11.94 -9.87 -2.57
C ILE A 58 -12.47 -10.66 -1.37
N GLN A 59 -13.63 -11.29 -1.46
CA GLN A 59 -14.21 -12.08 -0.37
C GLN A 59 -13.32 -13.25 0.07
N GLN A 60 -12.77 -14.00 -0.89
CA GLN A 60 -11.93 -15.17 -0.60
C GLN A 60 -10.57 -14.79 -0.01
N TYR A 61 -9.96 -13.71 -0.51
CA TYR A 61 -8.55 -13.38 -0.21
C TYR A 61 -8.36 -12.11 0.62
N SER A 62 -9.42 -11.36 0.91
CA SER A 62 -9.42 -10.19 1.81
C SER A 62 -10.19 -10.53 3.09
N ASN A 63 -9.81 -11.64 3.73
CA ASN A 63 -10.36 -12.00 5.04
C ASN A 63 -9.88 -11.00 6.12
N GLU A 64 -10.57 -10.96 7.27
CA GLU A 64 -10.23 -10.04 8.37
C GLU A 64 -8.78 -10.19 8.83
N THR A 65 -8.25 -11.42 8.80
CA THR A 65 -6.84 -11.71 9.11
C THR A 65 -5.88 -11.01 8.14
N TRP A 66 -6.18 -10.99 6.83
CA TRP A 66 -5.38 -10.31 5.82
C TRP A 66 -5.43 -8.79 5.99
N ILE A 67 -6.62 -8.24 6.25
CA ILE A 67 -6.79 -6.80 6.54
C ILE A 67 -6.00 -6.42 7.79
N TRP A 68 -6.07 -7.25 8.83
CA TRP A 68 -5.29 -7.07 10.05
C TRP A 68 -3.79 -7.14 9.79
N GLN A 69 -3.30 -8.14 9.05
CA GLN A 69 -1.89 -8.27 8.67
C GLN A 69 -1.39 -7.06 7.88
N LYS A 70 -2.18 -6.54 6.93
CA LYS A 70 -1.84 -5.34 6.16
C LYS A 70 -1.83 -4.08 7.04
N THR A 71 -2.77 -3.97 7.97
CA THR A 71 -2.83 -2.88 8.95
C THR A 71 -1.61 -2.91 9.87
N MET A 72 -1.26 -4.07 10.42
CA MET A 72 -0.06 -4.23 11.23
C MET A 72 1.22 -3.94 10.45
N SER A 73 1.31 -4.40 9.20
CA SER A 73 2.42 -4.08 8.31
C SER A 73 2.53 -2.58 8.01
N PHE A 74 1.41 -1.85 7.99
CA PHE A 74 1.42 -0.40 7.85
C PHE A 74 1.95 0.29 9.11
N HIS A 75 1.53 -0.13 10.30
CA HIS A 75 2.01 0.44 11.57
C HIS A 75 3.46 0.10 11.91
N HIS A 76 3.97 -1.03 11.41
CA HIS A 76 5.35 -1.45 11.64
C HIS A 76 6.36 -0.74 10.71
N ASP A 77 5.94 -0.30 9.52
CA ASP A 77 6.80 0.34 8.51
C ASP A 77 6.96 1.83 8.80
N LYS A 78 7.69 2.13 9.87
CA LYS A 78 8.03 3.49 10.30
C LYS A 78 9.10 4.10 9.40
N TYR A 79 9.18 5.43 9.40
CA TYR A 79 10.25 6.13 8.68
C TYR A 79 11.62 5.91 9.34
N TYR A 80 12.60 5.54 8.51
CA TYR A 80 14.01 5.38 8.86
C TYR A 80 14.86 6.35 8.05
N VAL A 81 15.87 6.95 8.68
CA VAL A 81 16.72 8.00 8.08
C VAL A 81 17.47 7.50 6.83
N ASP A 82 17.74 6.20 6.75
CA ASP A 82 18.53 5.62 5.65
C ASP A 82 17.72 5.35 4.38
N LYS A 83 16.38 5.32 4.45
CA LYS A 83 15.52 5.09 3.28
C LYS A 83 15.07 6.40 2.65
N GLY A 84 15.01 6.41 1.32
CA GLY A 84 14.47 7.55 0.56
C GLY A 84 13.01 7.83 0.97
N PRO A 85 12.64 9.08 1.28
CA PRO A 85 11.30 9.40 1.79
C PRO A 85 10.20 9.10 0.77
N TYR A 86 10.48 9.27 -0.51
CA TYR A 86 9.52 8.98 -1.58
C TYR A 86 9.14 7.51 -1.66
N GLU A 87 10.12 6.60 -1.67
CA GLU A 87 9.88 5.16 -1.75
C GLU A 87 9.06 4.64 -0.56
N LEU A 88 9.32 5.17 0.64
CA LEU A 88 8.53 4.85 1.82
C LEU A 88 7.08 5.30 1.64
N PHE A 89 6.85 6.57 1.30
CA PHE A 89 5.49 7.09 1.16
C PHE A 89 4.71 6.42 0.03
N LEU A 90 5.37 6.09 -1.08
CA LEU A 90 4.77 5.32 -2.17
C LEU A 90 4.33 3.93 -1.69
N ARG A 91 5.19 3.22 -0.95
CA ARG A 91 4.89 1.89 -0.40
C ARG A 91 3.75 1.95 0.62
N LEU A 92 3.78 2.90 1.54
CA LEU A 92 2.73 3.10 2.54
C LEU A 92 1.40 3.49 1.89
N SER A 93 1.42 4.35 0.86
CA SER A 93 0.23 4.74 0.11
C SER A 93 -0.43 3.54 -0.58
N LYS A 94 0.36 2.65 -1.21
CA LYS A 94 -0.16 1.40 -1.78
C LYS A 94 -0.83 0.52 -0.74
N ARG A 95 -0.25 0.40 0.47
CA ARG A 95 -0.86 -0.36 1.57
C ARG A 95 -2.15 0.25 2.08
N LEU A 96 -2.20 1.58 2.23
CA LEU A 96 -3.43 2.28 2.64
C LEU A 96 -4.55 2.09 1.61
N LYS A 97 -4.26 2.22 0.32
CA LYS A 97 -5.23 1.93 -0.75
C LYS A 97 -5.73 0.50 -0.70
N ALA A 98 -4.85 -0.44 -0.32
CA ALA A 98 -5.22 -1.85 -0.19
C ALA A 98 -6.02 -2.16 1.09
N ILE A 99 -6.01 -1.30 2.11
CA ILE A 99 -6.83 -1.45 3.32
C ILE A 99 -8.18 -0.75 3.14
N ASP A 100 -8.16 0.44 2.54
CA ASP A 100 -9.33 1.28 2.32
C ASP A 100 -9.19 1.99 0.96
N PRO A 101 -9.79 1.41 -0.10
CA PRO A 101 -9.73 1.97 -1.46
C PRO A 101 -10.47 3.30 -1.62
N GLN A 102 -11.40 3.63 -0.72
CA GLN A 102 -12.23 4.85 -0.78
C GLN A 102 -11.64 5.99 0.07
N MET A 103 -10.42 5.81 0.57
CA MET A 103 -9.75 6.79 1.42
C MET A 103 -9.50 8.11 0.67
N ASN A 104 -9.98 9.21 1.25
CA ASN A 104 -9.69 10.54 0.73
C ASN A 104 -8.21 10.93 0.91
N ILE A 105 -7.75 11.89 0.11
CA ILE A 105 -6.34 12.33 0.09
C ILE A 105 -5.89 12.86 1.46
N GLN A 106 -6.77 13.56 2.18
CA GLN A 106 -6.47 14.15 3.47
C GLN A 106 -6.24 13.09 4.55
N MET A 107 -7.10 12.08 4.60
CA MET A 107 -7.02 10.94 5.52
C MET A 107 -5.78 10.10 5.22
N ARG A 108 -5.50 9.87 3.93
CA ARG A 108 -4.26 9.22 3.49
C ARG A 108 -3.04 9.99 3.99
N ASN A 109 -2.98 11.29 3.71
CA ASN A 109 -1.86 12.14 4.12
C ASN A 109 -1.70 12.17 5.65
N HIS A 110 -2.80 12.27 6.40
CA HIS A 110 -2.78 12.19 7.86
C HIS A 110 -2.16 10.88 8.35
N LYS A 111 -2.61 9.74 7.82
CA LYS A 111 -2.09 8.41 8.18
C LYS A 111 -0.61 8.25 7.80
N LEU A 112 -0.20 8.76 6.64
CA LEU A 112 1.20 8.74 6.20
C LEU A 112 2.11 9.54 7.13
N LEU A 113 1.70 10.77 7.50
CA LEU A 113 2.48 11.63 8.39
C LEU A 113 2.62 11.04 9.80
N LYS A 114 1.63 10.27 10.26
CA LYS A 114 1.70 9.52 11.53
C LYS A 114 2.77 8.43 11.56
N GLN A 115 3.34 8.03 10.42
CA GLN A 115 4.47 7.10 10.36
C GLN A 115 5.83 7.81 10.53
N LEU A 116 5.84 9.13 10.59
CA LEU A 116 7.04 9.92 10.90
C LEU A 116 7.24 10.05 12.42
N PRO A 117 8.50 10.18 12.89
CA PRO A 117 8.77 10.64 14.25
C PRO A 117 8.12 12.00 14.52
N GLY A 118 7.62 12.25 15.73
CA GLY A 118 6.79 13.42 16.05
C GLY A 118 7.37 14.78 15.65
N GLU A 119 8.69 14.97 15.77
CA GLU A 119 9.36 16.20 15.33
C GLU A 119 9.30 16.39 13.80
N LEU A 120 9.47 15.31 13.04
CA LEU A 120 9.35 15.31 11.58
C LEU A 120 7.89 15.42 11.14
N GLU A 121 6.96 14.75 11.83
CA GLU A 121 5.52 14.89 11.61
C GLU A 121 5.11 16.36 11.68
N ASN A 122 5.48 17.05 12.76
CA ASN A 122 5.15 18.46 12.97
C ASN A 122 5.84 19.36 11.94
N ALA A 123 7.13 19.14 11.68
CA ALA A 123 7.89 19.93 10.73
C ALA A 123 7.34 19.85 9.29
N VAL A 124 6.85 18.68 8.87
CA VAL A 124 6.22 18.49 7.56
C VAL A 124 4.82 19.10 7.54
N LYS A 125 4.01 18.92 8.59
CA LYS A 125 2.66 19.52 8.67
C LYS A 125 2.68 21.05 8.59
N CYS A 126 3.69 21.71 9.13
CA CYS A 126 3.84 23.16 9.03
C CYS A 126 4.15 23.65 7.61
N ARG A 127 4.58 22.76 6.70
CA ARG A 127 5.06 23.10 5.36
C ARG A 127 4.21 22.52 4.23
N CYS A 128 3.42 21.48 4.51
CA CYS A 128 2.52 20.85 3.55
C CYS A 128 1.05 21.17 3.87
N ASN A 129 0.24 21.34 2.83
CA ASN A 129 -1.22 21.41 2.96
C ASN A 129 -1.84 19.99 3.05
N GLN A 130 -3.10 19.88 3.48
CA GLN A 130 -3.78 18.59 3.63
C GLN A 130 -3.99 17.84 2.30
N ASN A 131 -3.98 18.55 1.17
CA ASN A 131 -4.17 18.02 -0.18
C ASN A 131 -2.86 17.79 -0.93
N SER A 132 -1.72 17.87 -0.24
CA SER A 132 -0.40 17.80 -0.87
C SER A 132 -0.22 16.44 -1.55
N THR A 133 0.47 16.44 -2.69
CA THR A 133 0.82 15.21 -3.37
C THR A 133 1.88 14.43 -2.57
N LEU A 134 2.08 13.15 -2.91
CA LEU A 134 3.15 12.37 -2.28
C LEU A 134 4.52 12.97 -2.58
N ASP A 135 4.71 13.52 -3.78
CA ASP A 135 5.93 14.22 -4.19
C ASP A 135 6.17 15.47 -3.35
N ASP A 136 5.14 16.29 -3.11
CA ASP A 136 5.24 17.49 -2.27
C ASP A 136 5.69 17.16 -0.85
N ILE A 137 5.09 16.11 -0.27
CA ILE A 137 5.41 15.64 1.09
C ILE A 137 6.84 15.07 1.12
N ALA A 138 7.22 14.27 0.12
CA ALA A 138 8.55 13.68 0.04
C ALA A 138 9.65 14.73 -0.15
N ASN A 139 9.43 15.70 -1.04
CA ASN A 139 10.36 16.81 -1.30
C ASN A 139 10.50 17.69 -0.07
N THR A 140 9.40 18.00 0.61
CA THR A 140 9.42 18.76 1.86
C THR A 140 10.21 18.02 2.95
N LEU A 141 10.05 16.70 3.08
CA LEU A 141 10.80 15.89 4.03
C LEU A 141 12.30 15.84 3.69
N GLN A 142 12.66 15.74 2.41
CA GLN A 142 14.06 15.85 1.98
C GLN A 142 14.64 17.23 2.30
N ASP A 143 13.90 18.29 2.03
CA ASP A 143 14.33 19.67 2.29
C ASP A 143 14.53 19.95 3.79
N ILE A 144 13.62 19.48 4.63
CA ILE A 144 13.77 19.54 6.09
C ILE A 144 15.04 18.81 6.52
N ARG A 145 15.29 17.60 6.01
CA ARG A 145 16.50 16.83 6.33
C ARG A 145 17.77 17.53 5.89
N LYS A 146 17.78 18.15 4.70
CA LYS A 146 18.97 18.84 4.16
C LYS A 146 19.27 20.14 4.91
N ARG A 147 18.22 20.86 5.32
CA ARG A 147 18.34 22.21 5.91
C ARG A 147 18.30 22.23 7.43
N THR A 148 17.92 21.13 8.08
CA THR A 148 17.77 21.05 9.54
C THR A 148 18.34 19.74 10.09
N ASN A 149 18.79 19.74 11.35
CA ASN A 149 19.16 18.53 12.09
C ASN A 149 17.95 17.75 12.63
N ILE A 150 16.73 18.14 12.28
CA ILE A 150 15.50 17.49 12.75
C ILE A 150 15.44 16.08 12.15
N GLY A 151 15.25 15.07 12.99
CA GLY A 151 15.28 13.66 12.59
C GLY A 151 16.69 13.02 12.51
N ASN A 152 17.76 13.82 12.65
CA ASN A 152 19.14 13.32 12.76
C ASN A 152 19.61 13.14 14.22
N SER A 153 18.72 13.37 15.21
CA SER A 153 19.03 13.24 16.63
C SER A 153 19.66 11.87 16.94
N PRO A 154 20.76 11.82 17.72
CA PRO A 154 21.41 10.56 18.15
C PRO A 154 20.42 9.58 18.79
N HIS A 155 19.38 10.08 19.44
CA HIS A 155 18.34 9.27 20.07
C HIS A 155 17.47 8.52 19.05
N ILE A 156 17.14 9.16 17.91
CA ILE A 156 16.41 8.51 16.81
C ILE A 156 17.31 7.48 16.12
N ARG A 157 18.61 7.79 15.94
CA ARG A 157 19.58 6.84 15.39
C ARG A 157 19.80 5.63 16.29
N ALA A 158 19.83 5.82 17.62
CA ALA A 158 19.97 4.75 18.61
C ALA A 158 18.77 3.79 18.63
N VAL A 159 17.55 4.32 18.59
CA VAL A 159 16.31 3.49 18.49
C VAL A 159 16.26 2.71 17.16
N VAL A 160 16.86 3.25 16.10
CA VAL A 160 16.99 2.56 14.81
C VAL A 160 18.08 1.47 14.84
N SER A 161 19.23 1.72 15.46
CA SER A 161 20.31 0.73 15.56
C SER A 161 19.95 -0.46 16.45
N GLU A 162 19.26 -0.24 17.57
CA GLU A 162 18.84 -1.32 18.47
C GLU A 162 17.82 -2.26 17.82
N ARG A 163 16.93 -1.74 16.96
CA ARG A 163 15.94 -2.57 16.24
C ARG A 163 16.52 -3.34 15.06
N ASN A 164 17.48 -2.78 14.32
CA ASN A 164 18.15 -3.49 13.24
C ASN A 164 18.98 -4.66 13.76
N ASN A 165 19.57 -4.54 14.95
CA ASN A 165 20.27 -5.64 15.61
C ASN A 165 19.33 -6.77 16.04
N LEU A 166 18.05 -6.49 16.32
CA LEU A 166 17.05 -7.51 16.68
C LEU A 166 16.46 -8.24 15.47
N SER A 167 16.47 -7.64 14.27
CA SER A 167 15.97 -8.31 13.05
C SER A 167 17.05 -9.13 12.31
N GLY A 168 18.30 -9.11 12.78
CA GLY A 168 19.42 -9.91 12.24
C GLY A 168 19.61 -11.26 12.93
N TYR A 169 18.78 -11.59 13.92
CA TYR A 169 18.79 -12.87 14.67
C TYR A 169 17.51 -13.69 14.43
N SER A 170 17.00 -13.72 13.20
CA SER A 170 15.90 -14.63 12.81
C SER A 170 16.12 -15.18 11.42
#